data_AF-A0A662S360-F1
#
_entry.id   AF-A0A662S360-F1
#
_cell.length_a   1.000
_cell.length_b   1.000
_cell.length_c   1.000
_cell.angle_alpha   90.00
_cell.angle_beta   90.00
_cell.angle_gamma   90.00
#
_symmetry.space_group_name_H-M   'P 1'
#
loop_
_entity.id
_entity.type
_entity.pdbx_description
1 polymer ?
#
loop_
_entity_poly.entity_id
_entity_poly.type
_entity_poly.pdbx_seq_one_letter_code
_entity_poly.pdbx_strand_id
1 'polypeptide(L)'
;MCIHGLSSHGGEFHTVGSYFSSKGFWVFALDLRGNGLSGTRGDATLEEQLVDIETIVDVIKKRVSRENLWILAHSLAAAML
;
A
#
# COMPACT_ATOMS: atom_id res chain seq x y z
N MET A 1 -0.61 4.14 -5.32
CA MET A 1 -0.57 3.44 -4.02
C MET A 1 0.68 2.58 -3.99
N CYS A 2 1.45 2.64 -2.92
CA CYS A 2 2.66 1.87 -2.72
C CYS A 2 2.38 0.75 -1.70
N ILE A 3 2.79 -0.48 -2.01
CA ILE A 3 2.55 -1.66 -1.17
C ILE A 3 3.90 -2.34 -0.87
N HIS A 4 4.21 -2.46 0.42
CA HIS A 4 5.48 -3.00 0.90
C HIS A 4 5.49 -4.54 0.89
N GLY A 5 6.69 -5.13 0.99
CA GLY A 5 6.87 -6.58 1.04
C GLY A 5 6.67 -7.17 2.44
N LEU A 6 7.01 -8.45 2.60
CA LEU A 6 6.94 -9.16 3.88
C LEU A 6 7.78 -8.47 4.95
N SER A 7 7.23 -8.34 6.17
CA SER A 7 7.94 -7.81 7.36
C SER A 7 8.50 -6.39 7.21
N SER A 8 7.96 -5.62 6.25
CA SER A 8 8.36 -4.25 5.92
C SER A 8 7.28 -3.25 6.41
N HIS A 9 7.28 -2.02 5.91
CA HIS A 9 6.25 -1.01 6.21
C HIS A 9 6.23 0.09 5.14
N GLY A 10 5.15 0.88 5.08
CA GLY A 10 4.94 1.90 4.05
C GLY A 10 5.95 3.06 4.08
N GLY A 11 6.64 3.26 5.21
CA GLY A 11 7.65 4.31 5.38
C GLY A 11 8.86 4.15 4.45
N GLU A 12 9.16 2.93 3.98
CA GLU A 12 10.23 2.69 3.00
C GLU A 12 9.99 3.42 1.67
N PHE A 13 8.74 3.77 1.36
CA PHE A 13 8.40 4.53 0.17
C PHE A 13 8.55 6.04 0.33
N HIS A 14 9.09 6.56 1.43
CA HIS A 14 9.16 8.00 1.67
C HIS A 14 9.86 8.76 0.53
N THR A 15 11.01 8.26 0.06
CA THR A 15 11.77 8.91 -1.02
C THR A 15 10.98 8.93 -2.34
N VAL A 16 10.46 7.78 -2.77
CA VAL A 16 9.71 7.69 -4.03
C VAL A 16 8.36 8.42 -3.94
N GLY A 17 7.72 8.38 -2.78
CA GLY A 17 6.49 9.09 -2.52
C GLY A 17 6.68 10.60 -2.56
N SER A 18 7.76 11.10 -1.94
CA SER A 18 8.10 12.53 -2.00
C SER A 18 8.36 12.98 -3.44
N TYR A 19 9.04 12.17 -4.25
CA TYR A 19 9.27 12.45 -5.66
C TYR A 19 7.96 12.55 -6.45
N PHE A 20 7.04 11.58 -6.33
CA PHE A 20 5.77 11.65 -7.06
C PHE A 20 4.84 12.73 -6.54
N SER A 21 4.81 12.97 -5.23
CA SER A 21 4.07 14.09 -4.65
C SER A 21 4.56 15.43 -5.17
N SER A 22 5.88 15.62 -5.37
CA SER A 22 6.41 16.84 -5.98
C SER A 22 6.02 17.02 -7.46
N LYS A 23 5.44 15.99 -8.09
CA LYS A 23 4.92 16.02 -9.47
C LYS A 23 3.39 16.12 -9.53
N GLY A 24 2.73 16.36 -8.39
CA GLY A 24 1.27 16.53 -8.32
C GLY A 24 0.48 15.24 -8.11
N PHE A 25 1.13 14.13 -7.79
CA PHE A 25 0.43 12.88 -7.48
C PHE A 25 0.07 12.77 -5.99
N TRP A 26 -1.13 12.28 -5.72
CA TRP A 26 -1.49 11.75 -4.40
C TRP A 26 -0.80 10.40 -4.23
N VAL A 27 0.11 10.30 -3.26
CA VAL A 27 0.80 9.06 -2.93
C VAL A 27 0.26 8.52 -1.62
N PHE A 28 -0.22 7.27 -1.66
CA PHE A 28 -0.66 6.52 -0.50
C PHE A 28 0.34 5.38 -0.28
N ALA A 29 0.86 5.26 0.93
CA ALA A 29 1.66 4.13 1.39
C ALA A 29 1.13 3.73 2.76
N LEU A 30 0.83 2.45 2.94
CA LEU A 30 0.14 1.92 4.11
C LEU A 30 0.94 0.77 4.68
N ASP A 31 0.83 0.60 5.99
CA ASP A 31 1.32 -0.57 6.69
C ASP A 31 0.22 -1.63 6.63
N LEU A 32 0.51 -2.75 5.95
CA LEU A 32 -0.39 -3.89 5.91
C LEU A 32 -0.55 -4.48 7.32
N ARG A 33 -1.72 -5.06 7.61
CA ARG A 33 -1.97 -5.77 8.86
C ARG A 33 -0.83 -6.73 9.19
N GLY A 34 -0.40 -6.71 10.45
CA GLY A 34 0.72 -7.51 10.94
C GLY A 34 2.10 -6.91 10.65
N ASN A 35 2.17 -5.69 10.12
CA ASN A 35 3.41 -5.01 9.75
C ASN A 35 3.41 -3.56 10.22
N GLY A 36 4.60 -2.95 10.30
CA GLY A 36 4.77 -1.55 10.70
C GLY A 36 4.02 -1.19 11.98
N LEU A 37 3.12 -0.23 11.87
CA LEU A 37 2.24 0.27 12.93
C LEU A 37 0.83 -0.36 12.94
N SER A 38 0.55 -1.30 12.04
CA SER A 38 -0.79 -1.89 11.84
C SER A 38 -0.91 -3.27 12.48
N GLY A 39 -1.57 -3.34 13.64
CA GLY A 39 -1.89 -4.60 14.32
C GLY A 39 -0.70 -5.22 15.07
N THR A 40 -0.77 -6.52 15.34
CA THR A 40 0.28 -7.29 16.03
C THR A 40 1.28 -7.83 15.01
N ARG A 41 2.58 -7.59 15.21
CA ARG A 41 3.61 -7.98 14.24
C ARG A 41 3.59 -9.47 13.93
N GLY A 42 3.45 -9.82 12.65
CA GLY A 42 3.37 -11.21 12.16
C GLY A 42 1.99 -11.86 12.28
N ASP A 43 0.99 -11.15 12.82
CA ASP A 43 -0.37 -11.66 13.04
C ASP A 43 -1.30 -11.25 11.89
N ALA A 44 -1.07 -11.85 10.71
CA ALA A 44 -1.94 -11.73 9.55
C ALA A 44 -1.67 -12.85 8.55
N THR A 45 -2.72 -13.37 7.90
CA THR A 45 -2.56 -14.21 6.70
C THR A 45 -2.40 -13.36 5.44
N LEU A 46 -2.00 -14.00 4.35
CA LEU A 46 -1.86 -13.34 3.04
C LEU A 46 -3.23 -12.88 2.51
N GLU A 47 -4.26 -13.71 2.68
CA GLU A 47 -5.63 -13.44 2.25
C GLU A 47 -6.23 -12.25 3.00
N GLU A 48 -5.95 -12.14 4.30
CA GLU A 48 -6.36 -10.98 5.10
C GLU A 48 -5.72 -9.68 4.59
N GLN A 49 -4.43 -9.73 4.26
CA GLN A 49 -3.72 -8.59 3.68
C GLN A 49 -4.26 -8.22 2.29
N LEU A 50 -4.64 -9.20 1.46
CA LEU A 50 -5.30 -8.95 0.17
C LEU A 50 -6.64 -8.23 0.33
N VAL A 51 -7.48 -8.68 1.27
CA VAL A 51 -8.76 -8.03 1.58
C VAL A 51 -8.55 -6.57 2.04
N ASP A 52 -7.52 -6.31 2.85
CA ASP A 52 -7.18 -4.95 3.27
C ASP A 52 -6.75 -4.07 2.07
N ILE A 53 -5.98 -4.63 1.13
CA ILE A 53 -5.56 -3.97 -0.11
C ILE A 53 -6.77 -3.65 -1.01
N GLU A 54 -7.69 -4.58 -1.19
CA GLU A 54 -8.92 -4.34 -1.98
C GLU A 54 -9.78 -3.25 -1.32
N THR A 55 -9.94 -3.33 -0.01
CA THR A 55 -10.71 -2.35 0.77
C THR A 55 -10.15 -0.94 0.61
N ILE A 56 -8.83 -0.76 0.73
CA ILE A 56 -8.23 0.57 0.58
C ILE A 56 -8.28 1.07 -0.86
N VAL A 57 -8.17 0.18 -1.86
CA VAL A 57 -8.33 0.54 -3.28
C VAL A 57 -9.72 1.10 -3.53
N ASP A 58 -10.76 0.49 -2.95
CA ASP A 58 -12.13 0.98 -3.04
C ASP A 58 -12.32 2.32 -2.32
N VAL A 59 -11.71 2.51 -1.15
CA VAL A 59 -11.72 3.79 -0.44
C VAL A 59 -11.03 4.89 -1.26
N ILE A 60 -9.89 4.60 -1.86
CA ILE A 60 -9.14 5.55 -2.70
C ILE A 60 -9.97 5.88 -3.94
N LYS A 61 -10.51 4.89 -4.65
CA LYS A 61 -11.33 5.07 -5.86
C LYS A 61 -12.63 5.85 -5.62
N LYS A 62 -13.12 5.92 -4.37
CA LYS A 62 -14.25 6.80 -4.01
C LYS A 62 -13.83 8.26 -3.85
N ARG A 63 -12.55 8.54 -3.60
CA ARG A 63 -11.98 9.88 -3.36
C ARG A 63 -11.26 10.45 -4.59
N VAL A 64 -10.72 9.59 -5.44
CA VAL A 64 -10.05 9.96 -6.70
C VAL A 64 -10.76 9.28 -7.87
N SER A 65 -10.85 9.92 -9.04
CA SER A 65 -11.49 9.28 -10.19
C SER A 65 -10.81 7.95 -10.53
N ARG A 66 -11.62 6.93 -10.86
CA ARG A 66 -11.19 5.52 -11.02
C ARG A 66 -10.04 5.32 -12.02
N GLU A 67 -9.91 6.20 -13.02
CA GLU A 67 -8.95 6.07 -14.12
C GLU A 67 -7.50 6.43 -13.74
N ASN A 68 -7.27 6.92 -12.52
CA ASN A 68 -5.97 7.50 -12.12
C ASN A 68 -5.23 6.74 -10.99
N LEU A 69 -5.65 5.53 -10.62
CA LEU A 69 -4.97 4.77 -9.56
C LEU A 69 -3.87 3.85 -10.14
N TRP A 70 -2.63 4.22 -9.87
CA TRP A 70 -1.44 3.40 -10.17
C TRP A 70 -0.98 2.65 -8.92
N ILE A 71 -0.50 1.41 -9.07
CA ILE A 71 0.04 0.60 -7.97
C ILE A 71 1.54 0.36 -8.19
N LEU A 72 2.33 0.62 -7.14
CA LEU A 72 3.74 0.28 -7.04
C LEU A 72 3.88 -0.75 -5.92
N ALA A 73 4.21 -2.00 -6.25
CA ALA A 73 4.34 -3.08 -5.29
C ALA A 73 5.78 -3.61 -5.25
N HIS A 74 6.25 -3.98 -4.07
CA HIS A 74 7.59 -4.50 -3.86
C HIS A 74 7.57 -5.92 -3.29
N SER A 75 8.43 -6.79 -3.82
CA SER A 75 8.67 -8.16 -3.32
C SER A 75 7.37 -8.97 -3.19
N LEU A 76 7.03 -9.47 -2.00
CA LEU A 76 5.82 -10.27 -1.75
C LEU A 76 4.55 -9.59 -2.30
N ALA A 77 4.39 -8.29 -2.09
CA ALA A 77 3.21 -7.58 -2.57
C ALA A 77 3.11 -7.57 -4.11
N ALA A 78 4.22 -7.63 -4.83
CA ALA A 78 4.21 -7.73 -6.29
C ALA A 78 3.81 -9.12 -6.79
N ALA A 79 3.97 -10.16 -5.97
CA ALA A 79 3.52 -11.52 -6.30
C ALA A 79 2.04 -11.75 -5.97
N MET A 80 1.43 -10.85 -5.18
CA MET A 80 0.03 -10.94 -4.73
C MET A 80 -0.97 -10.27 -5.68
N LEU A 81 -0.50 -9.38 -6.56
CA LEU A 81 -1.32 -8.53 -7.45
C LEU A 81 -1.24 -8.98 -8.91
#